data_AF-A0A559JQF5-F1
#
_entry.id   AF-A0A559JQF5-F1
#
_cell.length_a   1.000
_cell.length_b   1.000
_cell.length_c   1.000
_cell.angle_alpha   90.00
_cell.angle_beta   90.00
_cell.angle_gamma   90.00
#
_symmetry.space_group_name_H-M   'P 1'
#
loop_
_entity.id
_entity.type
_entity.pdbx_description
1 polymer ?
#
loop_
_entity_poly.entity_id
_entity_poly.type
_entity_poly.pdbx_seq_one_letter_code
_entity_poly.pdbx_strand_id
1 'polypeptide(L)'
;MKSNHTQNYLNHKKITPLQHYILMPLAMILFILAVINIIASKGTLPSILFLLTALSIIILGILTRMYALKLQDRMIWSEVNSRHLQLTGKPIDAKLHLGQAIALRFAEDDEFLPLCERAVKEGMTPDSIKRQISRWRADLWRV
;
A
#
# COMPACT_ATOMS: atom_id res chain seq x y z
N MET A 1 9.98 -19.73 -6.89
CA MET A 1 11.28 -19.06 -7.10
C MET A 1 11.36 -17.90 -6.11
N LYS A 2 12.05 -18.07 -4.96
CA LYS A 2 12.22 -17.01 -3.96
C LYS A 2 13.10 -15.92 -4.59
N SER A 3 12.56 -14.74 -4.85
CA SER A 3 13.40 -13.61 -5.25
C SER A 3 14.23 -13.20 -4.03
N ASN A 4 15.53 -13.49 -4.06
CA ASN A 4 16.52 -13.04 -3.08
C ASN A 4 16.78 -11.52 -3.20
N HIS A 5 15.74 -10.71 -3.07
CA HIS A 5 15.91 -9.28 -2.86
C HIS A 5 15.91 -9.03 -1.35
N THR A 6 17.09 -8.73 -0.81
CA THR A 6 17.25 -8.23 0.55
C THR A 6 16.54 -6.89 0.67
N GLN A 7 15.29 -6.90 1.09
CA GLN A 7 14.53 -5.69 1.42
C GLN A 7 15.06 -5.15 2.74
N ASN A 8 15.20 -3.84 2.84
CA ASN A 8 15.62 -3.13 4.04
C ASN A 8 14.85 -1.82 4.17
N TYR A 9 15.11 -1.05 5.22
CA TYR A 9 14.48 0.25 5.44
C TYR A 9 14.55 1.18 4.22
N LEU A 10 15.64 1.15 3.45
CA LEU A 10 15.83 2.03 2.29
C LEU A 10 15.01 1.61 1.07
N ASN A 11 14.83 0.29 0.87
CA ASN A 11 14.22 -0.26 -0.35
C ASN A 11 12.86 -0.95 -0.12
N HIS A 12 12.16 -0.63 0.97
CA HIS A 12 10.90 -1.30 1.28
C HIS A 12 9.69 -0.83 0.46
N LYS A 13 9.79 0.30 -0.25
CA LYS A 13 8.70 0.85 -1.08
C LYS A 13 8.65 0.14 -2.43
N LYS A 14 7.50 -0.43 -2.77
CA LYS A 14 7.29 -1.14 -4.04
C LYS A 14 6.47 -0.28 -5.00
N ILE A 15 6.96 -0.14 -6.22
CA ILE A 15 6.24 0.49 -7.33
C ILE A 15 5.74 -0.65 -8.23
N THR A 16 4.46 -0.62 -8.58
CA THR A 16 3.85 -1.58 -9.51
C THR A 16 3.95 -1.07 -10.93
N PRO A 17 4.77 -1.68 -11.81
CA PRO A 17 5.07 -1.12 -13.13
C PRO A 17 3.84 -0.94 -14.01
N LEU A 18 2.94 -1.93 -14.01
CA LEU A 18 1.72 -1.90 -14.83
C LEU A 18 0.79 -0.74 -14.45
N GLN A 19 0.69 -0.42 -13.16
CA GLN A 19 -0.14 0.70 -12.70
C GLN A 19 0.52 2.06 -13.00
N HIS A 20 1.80 2.22 -12.63
CA HIS A 20 2.45 3.54 -12.61
C HIS A 20 3.06 3.93 -13.94
N TYR A 21 3.56 2.96 -14.72
CA TYR A 21 4.24 3.23 -15.99
C TYR A 21 3.39 2.91 -17.23
N ILE A 22 2.26 2.21 -17.07
CA ILE A 22 1.39 1.86 -18.20
C ILE A 22 0.01 2.50 -18.02
N LEU A 23 -0.76 2.09 -16.99
CA LEU A 23 -2.14 2.56 -16.84
C LEU A 23 -2.23 4.07 -16.61
N MET A 24 -1.43 4.63 -15.69
CA MET A 24 -1.48 6.07 -15.38
C MET A 24 -1.09 6.96 -16.59
N PRO A 25 0.04 6.71 -17.29
CA PRO A 25 0.37 7.49 -18.48
C PRO A 25 -0.66 7.33 -19.60
N LEU A 26 -1.15 6.11 -19.84
CA LEU A 26 -2.15 5.86 -20.88
C LEU A 26 -3.47 6.58 -20.58
N ALA A 27 -3.94 6.55 -19.34
CA ALA A 27 -5.14 7.26 -18.91
C ALA A 27 -4.97 8.79 -19.03
N MET A 28 -3.77 9.31 -18.75
CA MET A 28 -3.45 10.73 -18.94
C MET A 28 -3.49 11.12 -20.42
N ILE A 29 -2.86 10.33 -21.30
CA ILE A 29 -2.89 10.56 -22.75
C ILE A 29 -4.33 10.53 -23.27
N LEU A 30 -5.12 9.53 -22.85
CA LEU A 30 -6.52 9.40 -23.24
C LEU A 30 -7.34 10.63 -22.82
N PHE A 31 -7.11 11.14 -21.60
CA PHE A 31 -7.79 12.34 -21.11
C PHE A 31 -7.41 13.58 -21.91
N ILE A 32 -6.13 13.78 -22.21
CA ILE A 32 -5.66 14.90 -23.05
C ILE A 32 -6.31 14.84 -24.43
N LEU A 33 -6.33 13.67 -25.07
CA LEU A 33 -6.97 13.48 -26.38
C LEU A 33 -8.48 13.77 -26.31
N ALA A 34 -9.14 13.37 -25.22
CA ALA A 34 -10.56 13.66 -25.04
C ALA A 34 -10.84 15.17 -24.88
N VAL A 35 -9.97 15.89 -24.16
CA VAL A 35 -10.07 17.35 -24.01
C VAL A 35 -9.83 18.06 -25.36
N ILE A 36 -8.84 17.62 -26.14
CA ILE A 36 -8.62 18.18 -27.49
C ILE A 36 -9.85 17.91 -28.38
N ASN A 37 -10.40 16.69 -28.30
CA ASN A 37 -11.54 16.29 -29.13
C ASN A 37 -12.81 17.10 -28.83
N ILE A 38 -13.14 17.34 -27.56
CA ILE A 38 -14.32 18.12 -27.18
C ILE A 38 -14.21 19.60 -27.58
N ILE A 39 -13.01 20.17 -27.52
CA ILE A 39 -12.74 21.54 -27.98
C ILE A 39 -12.88 21.62 -29.50
N ALA A 40 -12.27 20.68 -30.23
CA ALA A 40 -12.29 20.66 -31.69
C ALA A 40 -13.70 20.40 -32.27
N SER A 41 -14.49 19.56 -31.60
CA SER A 41 -15.84 19.19 -32.05
C SER A 41 -16.91 20.21 -31.66
N LYS A 42 -16.58 21.23 -30.85
CA LYS A 42 -17.55 22.14 -30.22
C LYS A 42 -18.61 21.41 -29.36
N GLY A 43 -18.22 20.31 -28.70
CA GLY A 43 -19.08 19.63 -27.72
C GLY A 43 -20.16 18.73 -28.32
N THR A 44 -19.86 18.02 -29.41
CA THR A 44 -20.78 16.98 -29.92
C THR A 44 -20.97 15.85 -28.90
N LEU A 45 -22.12 15.17 -28.94
CA LEU A 45 -22.41 14.05 -28.04
C LEU A 45 -21.29 12.98 -27.98
N PRO A 46 -20.68 12.55 -29.11
CA PRO A 46 -19.57 11.60 -29.05
C PRO A 46 -18.34 12.11 -28.28
N SER A 47 -18.02 13.40 -28.40
CA SER A 47 -16.87 14.00 -27.70
C SER A 47 -17.09 14.10 -26.19
N ILE A 48 -18.33 14.35 -25.76
CA ILE A 48 -18.72 14.32 -24.34
C ILE A 48 -18.62 12.89 -23.79
N LEU A 49 -19.16 11.90 -24.52
CA LEU A 49 -19.06 10.49 -24.12
C LEU A 49 -17.61 10.02 -24.03
N PHE A 50 -16.75 10.46 -24.95
CA PHE A 50 -15.33 10.14 -24.92
C PHE A 50 -14.63 10.73 -23.70
N LEU A 51 -14.91 11.98 -23.33
CA LEU A 51 -14.41 12.61 -22.11
C LEU A 51 -14.89 11.90 -20.84
N LEU A 52 -16.19 11.56 -20.76
CA LEU A 52 -16.76 10.82 -19.63
C LEU A 52 -16.13 9.43 -19.48
N THR A 53 -15.84 8.77 -20.59
CA THR A 53 -15.15 7.47 -20.60
C THR A 53 -13.73 7.59 -20.07
N ALA A 54 -12.97 8.59 -20.55
CA ALA A 54 -11.61 8.86 -20.08
C ALA A 54 -11.59 9.14 -18.56
N LEU A 55 -12.53 9.96 -18.08
CA LEU A 55 -12.66 10.28 -16.66
C LEU A 55 -13.02 9.03 -15.83
N SER A 56 -13.94 8.20 -16.33
CA SER A 56 -14.35 6.97 -15.68
C SER A 56 -13.19 5.98 -15.52
N ILE A 57 -12.31 5.85 -16.51
CA ILE A 57 -11.11 5.01 -16.43
C ILE A 57 -10.14 5.52 -15.36
N ILE A 58 -9.93 6.84 -15.28
CA ILE A 58 -9.07 7.45 -14.25
C ILE A 58 -9.64 7.17 -12.85
N ILE A 59 -10.92 7.44 -12.64
CA ILE A 59 -11.60 7.22 -11.37
C ILE A 59 -11.53 5.75 -10.98
N LEU A 60 -11.81 4.84 -11.91
CA LEU A 60 -11.73 3.40 -11.68
C LEU A 60 -10.33 2.99 -11.23
N GLY A 61 -9.29 3.43 -11.93
CA GLY A 61 -7.90 3.14 -11.58
C GLY A 61 -7.51 3.62 -10.18
N ILE A 62 -7.99 4.79 -9.76
CA ILE A 62 -7.77 5.33 -8.41
C ILE A 62 -8.52 4.49 -7.36
N LEU A 63 -9.81 4.22 -7.58
CA LEU A 63 -10.64 3.46 -6.65
C LEU A 63 -10.12 2.03 -6.43
N THR A 64 -9.72 1.34 -7.50
CA THR A 64 -9.14 0.00 -7.40
C THR A 64 -7.89 0.00 -6.53
N ARG A 65 -7.00 1.01 -6.68
CA ARG A 65 -5.79 1.12 -5.85
C ARG A 65 -6.13 1.45 -4.40
N MET A 66 -7.08 2.35 -4.15
CA MET A 66 -7.53 2.67 -2.80
C MET A 66 -8.11 1.45 -2.08
N TYR A 67 -8.97 0.66 -2.75
CA TYR A 67 -9.56 -0.52 -2.16
C TYR A 67 -8.54 -1.63 -1.92
N ALA A 68 -7.59 -1.84 -2.84
CA ALA A 68 -6.51 -2.80 -2.66
C ALA A 68 -5.62 -2.46 -1.44
N LEU A 69 -5.24 -1.19 -1.29
CA LEU A 69 -4.44 -0.74 -0.13
C LEU A 69 -5.22 -0.90 1.18
N LYS A 70 -6.51 -0.52 1.21
CA LYS A 70 -7.35 -0.67 2.39
C LYS A 70 -7.53 -2.14 2.79
N LEU A 71 -7.67 -3.03 1.82
CA LEU A 71 -7.77 -4.47 2.07
C LEU A 71 -6.44 -5.04 2.61
N GLN A 72 -5.30 -4.64 2.02
CA GLN A 72 -3.98 -5.01 2.51
C GLN A 72 -3.76 -4.55 3.95
N ASP A 73 -4.10 -3.31 4.28
CA ASP A 73 -3.92 -2.79 5.63
C ASP A 73 -4.74 -3.58 6.67
N ARG A 74 -5.98 -3.97 6.32
CA ARG A 74 -6.80 -4.86 7.17
C ARG A 74 -6.19 -6.25 7.32
N MET A 75 -5.67 -6.81 6.23
CA MET A 75 -5.00 -8.11 6.24
C MET A 75 -3.74 -8.07 7.11
N ILE A 76 -2.92 -7.02 7.01
CA ILE A 76 -1.71 -6.83 7.82
C ILE A 76 -2.08 -6.78 9.31
N TRP A 77 -3.12 -6.03 9.69
CA TRP A 77 -3.58 -6.01 11.08
C TRP A 77 -3.96 -7.41 11.57
N SER A 78 -4.71 -8.17 10.78
CA SER A 78 -5.10 -9.54 11.12
C SER A 78 -3.91 -10.49 11.23
N GLU A 79 -2.92 -10.37 10.33
CA GLU A 79 -1.70 -11.18 10.35
C GLU A 79 -0.86 -10.89 11.60
N VAL A 80 -0.64 -9.61 11.89
CA VAL A 80 0.12 -9.15 13.07
C VAL A 80 -0.58 -9.60 14.36
N ASN A 81 -1.90 -9.47 14.44
CA ASN A 81 -2.67 -9.95 15.59
C ASN A 81 -2.62 -11.48 15.73
N SER A 82 -2.74 -12.21 14.62
CA SER A 82 -2.63 -13.69 14.64
C SER A 82 -1.25 -14.14 15.09
N ARG A 83 -0.18 -13.49 14.60
CA ARG A 83 1.20 -13.76 15.01
C ARG A 83 1.41 -13.50 16.50
N HIS A 84 0.94 -12.38 17.01
CA HIS A 84 1.01 -12.07 18.44
C HIS A 84 0.26 -13.10 19.28
N LEU A 85 -0.93 -13.53 18.82
CA LEU A 85 -1.73 -14.56 19.47
C LEU A 85 -1.01 -15.93 19.49
N GLN A 86 -0.36 -16.32 18.40
CA GLN A 86 0.40 -17.57 18.34
C GLN A 86 1.61 -17.57 19.29
N LEU A 87 2.28 -16.44 19.45
CA LEU A 87 3.49 -16.33 20.26
C LEU A 87 3.20 -16.12 21.76
N THR A 88 2.11 -15.40 22.10
CA THR A 88 1.81 -15.01 23.50
C THR A 88 0.56 -15.66 24.08
N GLY A 89 -0.29 -16.26 23.23
CA GLY A 89 -1.64 -16.69 23.60
C GLY A 89 -2.64 -15.55 23.81
N LYS A 90 -2.25 -14.29 23.56
CA LYS A 90 -3.10 -13.10 23.75
C LYS A 90 -3.23 -12.28 22.47
N PRO A 91 -4.39 -11.63 22.23
CA PRO A 91 -4.51 -10.69 21.12
C PRO A 91 -3.54 -9.51 21.30
N ILE A 92 -3.22 -8.84 20.20
CA ILE A 92 -2.36 -7.66 20.23
C ILE A 92 -3.04 -6.52 20.98
N ASP A 93 -2.26 -5.67 21.65
CA ASP A 93 -2.78 -4.53 22.40
C ASP A 93 -3.54 -3.57 21.47
N ALA A 94 -4.78 -3.24 21.84
CA ALA A 94 -5.65 -2.32 21.11
C ALA A 94 -5.10 -0.89 21.03
N LYS A 95 -4.12 -0.54 21.88
CA LYS A 95 -3.39 0.74 21.81
C LYS A 95 -2.45 0.83 20.62
N LEU A 96 -2.09 -0.30 20.00
CA LEU A 96 -1.24 -0.30 18.83
C LEU A 96 -2.00 0.26 17.62
N HIS A 97 -1.44 1.26 16.96
CA HIS A 97 -2.06 1.83 15.76
C HIS A 97 -1.68 1.05 14.49
N LEU A 98 -2.55 1.10 13.47
CA LEU A 98 -2.35 0.41 12.20
C LEU A 98 -0.99 0.70 11.56
N GLY A 99 -0.52 1.95 11.61
CA GLY A 99 0.80 2.31 11.08
C GLY A 99 1.95 1.60 11.80
N GLN A 100 1.85 1.39 13.10
CA GLN A 100 2.84 0.64 13.88
C GLN A 100 2.78 -0.86 13.54
N ALA A 101 1.58 -1.43 13.38
CA ALA A 101 1.41 -2.81 12.91
C ALA A 101 2.05 -3.02 11.52
N ILE A 102 1.86 -2.07 10.60
CA ILE A 102 2.52 -2.08 9.28
C ILE A 102 4.04 -1.99 9.38
N ALA A 103 4.60 -1.34 10.40
CA ALA A 103 6.04 -1.34 10.64
C ALA A 103 6.52 -2.68 11.21
N LEU A 104 5.81 -3.22 12.20
CA LEU A 104 6.16 -4.45 12.92
C LEU A 104 6.15 -5.70 12.03
N ARG A 105 5.40 -5.72 10.93
CA ARG A 105 5.42 -6.84 9.97
C ARG A 105 6.82 -7.15 9.41
N PHE A 106 7.70 -6.15 9.41
CA PHE A 106 9.08 -6.28 8.91
C PHE A 106 10.04 -6.87 9.96
N ALA A 107 9.62 -7.01 11.22
CA ALA A 107 10.44 -7.62 12.27
C ALA A 107 10.36 -9.15 12.23
N GLU A 108 11.50 -9.83 12.41
CA GLU A 108 11.54 -11.28 12.68
C GLU A 108 10.94 -11.64 14.06
N ASP A 109 10.71 -12.93 14.30
CA ASP A 109 9.95 -13.40 15.48
C ASP A 109 10.65 -13.07 16.81
N ASP A 110 11.98 -13.01 16.80
CA ASP A 110 12.81 -12.67 17.95
C ASP A 110 12.71 -11.19 18.36
N GLU A 111 12.61 -10.28 17.39
CA GLU A 111 12.48 -8.83 17.63
C GLU A 111 11.01 -8.37 17.73
N PHE A 112 10.05 -9.18 17.25
CA PHE A 112 8.65 -8.77 17.13
C PHE A 112 7.98 -8.45 18.48
N LEU A 113 8.04 -9.35 19.47
CA LEU A 113 7.40 -9.15 20.78
C LEU A 113 7.99 -7.92 21.52
N PRO A 114 9.33 -7.81 21.69
CA PRO A 114 9.93 -6.65 22.33
C PRO A 114 9.57 -5.33 21.65
N LEU A 115 9.52 -5.30 20.32
CA LEU A 115 9.13 -4.10 19.57
C LEU A 115 7.65 -3.76 19.73
N CYS A 116 6.76 -4.76 19.85
CA CYS A 116 5.33 -4.52 20.14
C CYS A 116 5.16 -3.83 21.50
N GLU A 117 5.79 -4.37 22.54
CA GLU A 117 5.71 -3.82 23.90
C GLU A 117 6.26 -2.39 23.96
N ARG A 118 7.42 -2.16 23.33
CA ARG A 118 8.03 -0.83 23.27
C ARG A 118 7.19 0.15 22.44
N ALA A 119 6.62 -0.28 21.32
CA ALA A 119 5.75 0.55 20.50
C ALA A 119 4.54 1.09 21.28
N VAL A 120 3.94 0.24 22.12
CA VAL A 120 2.81 0.62 22.98
C VAL A 120 3.27 1.49 24.16
N LYS A 121 4.37 1.13 24.82
CA LYS A 121 4.86 1.81 26.03
C LYS A 121 5.45 3.19 25.73
N GLU A 122 6.24 3.30 24.66
CA GLU A 122 6.96 4.51 24.28
C GLU A 122 6.18 5.35 23.23
N GLY A 123 5.05 4.85 22.72
CA GLY A 123 4.28 5.55 21.69
C GLY A 123 5.06 5.74 20.38
N MET A 124 5.84 4.73 19.98
CA MET A 124 6.80 4.86 18.88
C MET A 124 6.13 5.18 17.55
N THR A 125 6.74 6.04 16.74
CA THR A 125 6.28 6.25 15.36
C THR A 125 6.60 5.03 14.48
N PRO A 126 5.81 4.77 13.42
CA PRO A 126 6.10 3.68 12.47
C PRO A 126 7.51 3.72 11.87
N ASP A 127 8.05 4.93 11.66
CA ASP A 127 9.40 5.10 11.14
C ASP A 127 10.47 4.70 12.18
N SER A 128 10.27 5.10 13.44
CA SER A 128 11.15 4.72 14.54
C SER A 128 11.20 3.20 14.73
N ILE A 129 10.04 2.52 14.65
CA ILE A 129 9.96 1.06 14.71
C ILE A 129 10.81 0.45 13.58
N LYS A 130 10.61 0.89 12.33
CA LYS A 130 11.37 0.33 11.19
C LYS A 130 12.88 0.52 11.32
N ARG A 131 13.34 1.64 11.90
CA ARG A 131 14.76 1.90 12.12
C ARG A 131 15.39 1.02 13.20
N GLN A 132 14.58 0.48 14.11
CA GLN A 132 15.04 -0.38 15.20
C GLN A 132 15.01 -1.88 14.86
N ILE A 133 14.53 -2.25 13.66
CA ILE A 133 14.54 -3.64 13.18
C ILE A 133 15.95 -3.96 12.68
N SER A 134 16.61 -4.91 13.34
CA SER A 134 17.93 -5.40 12.92
C SER A 134 17.78 -6.54 11.92
N ARG A 135 16.81 -7.43 12.14
CA ARG A 135 16.50 -8.55 11.25
C ARG A 135 15.25 -8.28 10.44
N TRP A 136 15.48 -7.86 9.20
CA TRP A 136 14.41 -7.44 8.30
C TRP A 136 13.78 -8.63 7.55
N ARG A 137 12.51 -8.90 7.85
CA ARG A 137 11.67 -9.83 7.10
C ARG A 137 11.12 -9.14 5.84
N ALA A 138 11.47 -9.67 4.67
CA ALA A 138 11.00 -9.11 3.40
C ALA A 138 9.47 -9.31 3.22
N ASP A 139 8.78 -8.23 2.83
CA ASP A 139 7.37 -8.24 2.43
C ASP A 139 7.30 -8.13 0.90
N LEU A 140 7.27 -9.29 0.25
CA LEU A 140 7.22 -9.39 -1.21
C LEU A 140 5.79 -9.30 -1.77
N TRP A 141 4.77 -9.42 -0.91
CA TRP A 141 3.39 -9.66 -1.30
C TRP A 141 2.58 -8.36 -1.44
N ARG A 142 3.12 -7.23 -0.98
CA ARG A 142 2.52 -5.90 -1.21
C ARG A 142 2.49 -5.52 -2.71
N VAL A 143 1.52 -4.70 -3.12
CA VAL A 143 1.20 -4.32 -4.52
C VAL A 143 0.93 -2.81 -4.61
#